data_AF-A0A511HI49-F1
#
_entry.id   AF-A0A511HI49-F1
#
_cell.length_a   1.000
_cell.length_b   1.000
_cell.length_c   1.000
_cell.angle_alpha   90.00
_cell.angle_beta   90.00
_cell.angle_gamma   90.00
#
_symmetry.space_group_name_H-M   'P 1'
#
loop_
_entity.id
_entity.type
_entity.pdbx_description
1 polymer ?
#
loop_
_entity_poly.entity_id
_entity_poly.type
_entity_poly.pdbx_seq_one_letter_code
_entity_poly.pdbx_strand_id
1 'polypeptide(L)'
;MWPCPLWELAWLRAQEGKYAEAEPLAKVGRRFAPENPHALETSALVAFHQGHCREAVADPQQAVAKFPKEWPEEERARFKRALEAYQRGCSSKAAPAAPLNG
;
A
#
# COMPACT_ATOMS: atom_id res chain seq x y z
N MET A 1 -23.89 -15.17 -5.15
CA MET A 1 -22.46 -15.32 -5.43
C MET A 1 -21.77 -14.07 -4.92
N TRP A 2 -21.17 -14.12 -3.73
CA TRP A 2 -20.41 -12.97 -3.20
C TRP A 2 -19.24 -12.72 -4.17
N PRO A 3 -19.00 -11.49 -4.64
CA PRO A 3 -17.84 -11.24 -5.48
C PRO A 3 -16.58 -11.57 -4.65
N CYS A 4 -15.72 -12.45 -5.18
CA CYS A 4 -14.38 -12.64 -4.61
C CYS A 4 -13.78 -11.26 -4.34
N PRO A 5 -13.21 -10.99 -3.16
CA PRO A 5 -12.84 -9.64 -2.83
C PRO A 5 -11.77 -9.17 -3.83
N LEU A 6 -12.09 -8.17 -4.65
CA LEU A 6 -11.22 -7.72 -5.73
C LEU A 6 -9.85 -7.24 -5.21
N TRP A 7 -9.75 -6.94 -3.92
CA TRP A 7 -8.49 -6.67 -3.23
C TRP A 7 -7.59 -7.91 -3.12
N GLU A 8 -8.12 -9.14 -2.98
CA GLU A 8 -7.31 -10.37 -2.94
C GLU A 8 -6.67 -10.65 -4.30
N LEU A 9 -7.44 -10.49 -5.39
CA LEU A 9 -6.90 -10.64 -6.74
C LEU A 9 -5.89 -9.53 -7.04
N ALA A 10 -6.16 -8.29 -6.64
CA ALA A 10 -5.21 -7.20 -6.75
C ALA A 10 -3.91 -7.51 -6.00
N TRP A 11 -4.02 -8.05 -4.79
CA TRP A 11 -2.87 -8.46 -3.98
C TRP A 11 -2.05 -9.54 -4.68
N LEU A 12 -2.69 -10.62 -5.16
CA LEU A 12 -1.99 -11.68 -5.92
C LEU A 12 -1.24 -11.12 -7.13
N ARG A 13 -1.86 -10.21 -7.90
CA ARG A 13 -1.20 -9.56 -9.05
C ARG A 13 -0.04 -8.68 -8.63
N ALA A 14 -0.18 -7.95 -7.52
CA ALA A 14 0.90 -7.13 -6.99
C ALA A 14 2.08 -7.98 -6.49
N GLN A 15 1.83 -9.14 -5.88
CA GLN A 15 2.86 -10.10 -5.48
C GLN A 15 3.63 -10.68 -6.68
N GLU A 16 2.98 -10.80 -7.83
CA GLU A 16 3.62 -11.17 -9.11
C GLU A 16 4.38 -9.99 -9.78
N GLY A 17 4.40 -8.80 -9.15
CA GLY A 17 5.01 -7.60 -9.72
C GLY A 17 4.18 -6.93 -10.81
N LYS A 18 2.95 -7.40 -11.06
CA LYS A 18 2.05 -6.90 -12.11
C LYS A 18 1.23 -5.71 -11.62
N TYR A 19 1.91 -4.64 -11.20
CA TYR A 19 1.26 -3.50 -10.56
C TYR A 19 0.26 -2.77 -11.46
N ALA A 20 0.49 -2.73 -12.78
CA ALA A 20 -0.44 -2.15 -13.75
C ALA A 20 -1.77 -2.94 -13.84
N GLU A 21 -1.72 -4.27 -13.72
CA GLU A 21 -2.92 -5.11 -13.68
C GLU A 21 -3.60 -5.06 -12.30
N ALA A 22 -2.82 -4.91 -11.24
CA ALA A 22 -3.31 -4.83 -9.88
C ALA A 22 -4.06 -3.51 -9.60
N GLU A 23 -3.66 -2.39 -10.21
CA GLU A 23 -4.22 -1.06 -9.95
C GLU A 23 -5.74 -0.95 -10.14
N PRO A 24 -6.34 -1.32 -11.28
CA PRO A 24 -7.79 -1.22 -11.44
C PRO A 24 -8.53 -2.11 -10.44
N LEU A 25 -7.98 -3.28 -10.10
CA LEU A 25 -8.56 -4.19 -9.13
C LEU A 25 -8.48 -3.63 -7.70
N ALA A 26 -7.34 -3.04 -7.33
CA ALA A 26 -7.13 -2.38 -6.04
C ALA A 26 -8.09 -1.20 -5.86
N LYS A 27 -8.26 -0.37 -6.90
CA LYS A 27 -9.23 0.75 -6.88
C LYS A 27 -10.66 0.28 -6.63
N VAL A 28 -11.09 -0.79 -7.30
CA VAL A 28 -12.44 -1.33 -7.09
C VAL A 28 -12.56 -1.99 -5.71
N GLY A 29 -11.54 -2.75 -5.28
CA GLY A 29 -11.49 -3.33 -3.92
C GLY A 29 -11.56 -2.27 -2.82
N ARG A 30 -10.81 -1.17 -2.96
CA ARG A 30 -10.83 0.00 -2.08
C ARG A 30 -12.22 0.65 -2.01
N ARG A 31 -12.95 0.70 -3.14
CA ARG A 31 -14.30 1.28 -3.19
C ARG A 31 -15.33 0.46 -2.41
N PHE A 32 -15.23 -0.87 -2.47
CA PHE A 32 -16.16 -1.76 -1.75
C PHE A 32 -15.76 -1.97 -0.28
N ALA A 33 -14.49 -1.82 0.05
CA ALA A 33 -13.97 -2.03 1.40
C ALA A 33 -13.00 -0.90 1.82
N PRO A 34 -13.48 0.36 1.96
CA PRO A 34 -12.65 1.55 2.17
C PRO A 34 -11.96 1.60 3.54
N GLU A 35 -12.34 0.75 4.48
CA GLU A 35 -11.68 0.66 5.80
C GLU A 35 -11.09 -0.72 6.06
N ASN A 36 -11.21 -1.65 5.09
CA ASN A 36 -10.58 -2.96 5.23
C ASN A 36 -9.06 -2.79 5.11
N PRO A 37 -8.27 -3.21 6.12
CA PRO A 37 -6.83 -3.01 6.13
C PRO A 37 -6.10 -3.74 5.02
N HIS A 38 -6.57 -4.90 4.54
CA HIS A 38 -5.96 -5.57 3.41
C HIS A 38 -6.22 -4.84 2.07
N ALA A 39 -7.39 -4.21 1.92
CA ALA A 39 -7.66 -3.34 0.77
C ALA A 39 -6.79 -2.08 0.78
N LEU A 40 -6.54 -1.51 1.96
CA LEU A 40 -5.60 -0.41 2.21
C LEU A 40 -4.16 -0.81 1.86
N GLU A 41 -3.68 -1.94 2.39
CA GLU A 41 -2.33 -2.48 2.15
C GLU A 41 -2.07 -2.70 0.67
N THR A 42 -3.02 -3.35 -0.01
CA THR A 42 -2.90 -3.66 -1.44
C THR A 42 -2.85 -2.38 -2.28
N SER A 43 -3.69 -1.40 -1.97
CA SER A 43 -3.68 -0.11 -2.68
C SER A 43 -2.37 0.64 -2.47
N ALA A 44 -1.84 0.63 -1.25
CA ALA A 44 -0.57 1.26 -0.92
C ALA A 44 0.63 0.59 -1.62
N LEU A 45 0.65 -0.75 -1.67
CA LEU A 45 1.67 -1.52 -2.37
C LEU A 45 1.70 -1.15 -3.86
N VAL A 46 0.54 -1.15 -4.51
CA VAL A 46 0.42 -0.78 -5.92
C VAL A 46 0.86 0.66 -6.15
N ALA A 47 0.39 1.59 -5.32
CA ALA A 47 0.76 3.00 -5.39
C ALA A 47 2.27 3.22 -5.26
N PHE A 48 2.92 2.54 -4.31
CA PHE A 48 4.37 2.63 -4.09
C PHE A 48 5.16 2.24 -5.33
N HIS A 49 4.82 1.11 -5.94
CA HIS A 49 5.52 0.62 -7.13
C HIS A 49 5.25 1.45 -8.39
N GLN A 50 4.11 2.14 -8.45
CA GLN A 50 3.81 3.11 -9.50
C GLN A 50 4.41 4.50 -9.24
N GLY A 51 5.06 4.73 -8.09
CA GLY A 51 5.64 6.03 -7.73
C GLY A 51 4.63 7.05 -7.18
N HIS A 52 3.40 6.64 -6.91
CA HIS A 52 2.36 7.43 -6.27
C HIS A 52 2.61 7.51 -4.75
N CYS A 53 3.66 8.24 -4.39
CA CYS A 53 4.21 8.25 -3.03
C CYS A 53 3.27 8.83 -1.96
N ARG A 54 2.38 9.75 -2.34
CA ARG A 54 1.39 10.32 -1.41
C ARG A 54 0.41 9.25 -0.95
N GLU A 55 -0.16 8.51 -1.89
CA GLU A 55 -1.11 7.41 -1.66
C GLU A 55 -0.44 6.24 -0.94
N ALA A 56 0.79 5.89 -1.36
CA ALA A 56 1.59 4.82 -0.75
C ALA A 56 1.84 5.02 0.75
N VAL A 57 1.89 6.27 1.23
CA VAL A 57 2.15 6.60 2.64
C VAL A 57 0.86 6.89 3.41
N ALA A 58 -0.08 7.62 2.81
CA ALA A 58 -1.30 8.06 3.50
C ALA A 58 -2.23 6.88 3.87
N ASP A 59 -2.41 5.91 2.96
CA ASP A 59 -3.30 4.78 3.19
C ASP A 59 -2.82 3.89 4.35
N PRO A 60 -1.54 3.46 4.42
CA PRO A 60 -1.05 2.69 5.56
C PRO A 60 -1.01 3.48 6.87
N GLN A 61 -0.77 4.80 6.85
CA GLN A 61 -0.87 5.64 8.05
C GLN A 61 -2.29 5.61 8.62
N GLN A 62 -3.30 5.75 7.76
CA GLN A 62 -4.69 5.67 8.18
C GLN A 62 -5.02 4.28 8.74
N ALA A 63 -4.56 3.20 8.08
CA ALA A 63 -4.77 1.83 8.54
C ALA A 63 -4.20 1.62 9.94
N VAL A 64 -2.93 2.00 10.14
CA VAL A 64 -2.22 1.84 11.43
C VAL A 64 -2.88 2.64 12.56
N ALA A 65 -3.37 3.85 12.27
CA ALA A 65 -4.03 4.69 13.26
C ALA A 65 -5.41 4.17 13.69
N LYS A 66 -6.12 3.46 12.81
CA LYS A 66 -7.48 2.98 13.05
C LYS A 66 -7.56 1.52 13.51
N PHE A 67 -6.44 0.80 13.59
CA PHE A 67 -6.48 -0.61 13.98
C PHE A 67 -7.16 -0.79 15.34
N PRO A 68 -8.13 -1.72 15.46
CA PRO A 68 -8.73 -2.05 16.74
C PRO A 68 -7.68 -2.61 17.69
N LYS A 69 -7.95 -2.56 19.00
CA LYS A 69 -7.00 -3.05 20.01
C LYS A 69 -6.77 -4.55 19.88
N GLU A 70 -7.79 -5.28 19.46
CA GLU A 70 -7.83 -6.73 19.27
C GLU A 70 -7.13 -7.18 17.98
N TRP A 71 -6.67 -6.23 17.14
CA TRP A 71 -5.94 -6.56 15.91
C TRP A 71 -4.64 -7.32 16.24
N PRO A 72 -4.33 -8.44 15.56
CA PRO A 72 -3.13 -9.23 15.84
C PRO A 72 -1.85 -8.39 15.77
N GLU A 73 -0.99 -8.50 16.78
CA GLU A 73 0.22 -7.69 16.87
C GLU A 73 1.18 -7.94 15.70
N GLU A 74 1.26 -9.19 15.23
CA GLU A 74 2.07 -9.55 14.08
C GLU A 74 1.63 -8.83 12.80
N GLU A 75 0.32 -8.79 12.55
CA GLU A 75 -0.23 -8.08 11.39
C GLU A 75 -0.04 -6.58 11.54
N ARG A 76 -0.28 -6.02 12.74
CA ARG A 76 0.00 -4.60 13.04
C ARG A 76 1.47 -4.26 12.75
N ALA A 77 2.39 -5.12 13.17
CA ALA A 77 3.82 -4.95 12.93
C ALA A 77 4.17 -5.04 11.43
N ARG A 78 3.53 -5.94 10.66
CA ARG A 78 3.69 -6.02 9.20
C ARG A 78 3.35 -4.70 8.52
N PHE A 79 2.19 -4.12 8.85
CA PHE A 79 1.74 -2.85 8.27
C PHE A 79 2.65 -1.68 8.64
N LYS A 80 3.14 -1.61 9.90
CA LYS A 80 4.11 -0.61 10.33
C LYS A 80 5.42 -0.69 9.54
N ARG A 81 5.96 -1.91 9.36
CA ARG A 81 7.17 -2.13 8.56
C ARG A 81 6.98 -1.72 7.09
N ALA A 82 5.82 -2.02 6.50
CA ALA A 82 5.50 -1.59 5.14
C ALA A 82 5.45 -0.06 5.04
N LEU A 83 4.79 0.62 5.98
CA LEU A 83 4.75 2.08 6.05
C LEU A 83 6.16 2.70 6.13
N GLU A 84 7.01 2.19 7.02
CA GLU A 84 8.41 2.66 7.14
C GLU A 84 9.21 2.44 5.86
N ALA A 85 8.99 1.31 5.17
CA ALA A 85 9.63 1.03 3.89
C ALA A 85 9.18 2.03 2.82
N TYR A 86 7.88 2.31 2.73
CA TYR A 86 7.35 3.28 1.77
C TYR A 86 7.81 4.70 2.06
N GLN A 87 7.82 5.13 3.32
CA GLN A 87 8.33 6.44 3.73
C GLN A 87 9.79 6.62 3.33
N ARG A 88 10.65 5.61 3.59
CA ARG A 88 12.07 5.66 3.18
C ARG A 88 12.23 5.68 1.67
N GLY A 89 11.54 4.79 0.96
CA GLY A 89 11.63 4.69 -0.51
C GLY A 89 11.11 5.92 -1.23
N CYS A 90 10.06 6.55 -0.71
CA CYS A 90 9.52 7.79 -1.26
C CYS A 90 10.37 9.01 -0.90
N SER A 91 10.98 9.05 0.29
CA SER A 91 11.92 10.11 0.67
C SER A 91 13.21 10.04 -0.15
N SER A 92 13.73 8.84 -0.44
CA SER A 92 14.94 8.68 -1.26
C SER A 92 14.72 8.98 -2.74
N LYS A 93 13.54 8.68 -3.29
CA LYS A 93 13.14 9.11 -4.65
C LYS A 93 12.85 10.60 -4.74
N ALA A 94 12.45 11.25 -3.64
CA ALA A 94 12.19 12.69 -3.58
C ALA A 94 13.46 13.53 -3.34
N ALA A 95 14.58 12.91 -2.95
CA ALA A 95 15.85 13.63 -2.81
C ALA A 95 16.31 14.11 -4.20
N PRO A 96 16.48 15.43 -4.42
CA PRO A 96 17.05 15.91 -5.67
C PRO A 96 18.47 15.37 -5.79
N ALA A 97 18.86 14.95 -7.00
CA ALA A 97 20.24 14.57 -7.30
C ALA A 97 21.17 15.70 -6.82
N ALA A 98 21.89 15.46 -5.73
CA ALA A 98 22.91 16.39 -5.27
C ALA A 98 23.93 16.55 -6.41
N PRO A 99 24.33 17.79 -6.76
CA PRO A 99 25.25 17.99 -7.86
C PRO A 99 26.60 17.36 -7.48
N LEU A 100 27.14 16.56 -8.40
CA LEU A 100 28.53 16.14 -8.38
C LEU A 100 29.38 17.41 -8.49
N ASN A 101 29.92 17.89 -7.36
CA ASN A 101 30.94 18.91 -7.39
C ASN A 101 32.23 18.26 -7.94
N GLY A 102 32.71 18.82 -9.04
CA GLY A 102 33.88 18.35 -9.80
C GLY A 102 35.21 18.85 -9.29
#